data_AF-A0A941WDR6-F1
#
_entry.id   AF-A0A941WDR6-F1
#
_cell.length_a   1.000
_cell.length_b   1.000
_cell.length_c   1.000
_cell.angle_alpha   90.00
_cell.angle_beta   90.00
_cell.angle_gamma   90.00
#
_symmetry.space_group_name_H-M   'P 1'
#
loop_
_entity.id
_entity.type
_entity.pdbx_description
1 polymer ?
#
loop_
_entity_poly.entity_id
_entity_poly.type
_entity_poly.pdbx_seq_one_letter_code
_entity_poly.pdbx_strand_id
1 'polypeptide(L)'
;QRERAAADRLFALLPPEQEREFHAYWEEFEQNETNEAKFANALDRMQPFLLNAATDFHTWHQSAVTAEKILEREAPVKEYFPDVFSYAEACVNDALKSGLIKER
;
A
#
# COMPACT_ATOMS: atom_id res chain seq x y z
N GLN A 1 4.04 17.73 -5.07
CA GLN A 1 4.55 18.56 -6.20
C GLN A 1 5.53 17.81 -7.11
N ARG A 2 6.49 17.04 -6.58
CA ARG A 2 7.44 16.26 -7.41
C ARG A 2 6.77 15.20 -8.28
N GLU A 3 5.78 14.48 -7.74
CA GLU A 3 5.06 13.42 -8.48
C GLU A 3 4.18 13.98 -9.59
N ARG A 4 3.40 15.05 -9.33
CA ARG A 4 2.64 15.76 -10.37
C ARG A 4 3.51 16.19 -11.55
N ALA A 5 4.62 16.88 -11.26
CA ALA A 5 5.53 17.31 -12.33
C ALA A 5 6.16 16.13 -13.09
N ALA A 6 6.36 14.99 -12.42
CA ALA A 6 6.84 13.78 -13.07
C ALA A 6 5.76 13.15 -13.96
N ALA A 7 4.51 13.05 -13.49
CA ALA A 7 3.37 12.56 -14.24
C ALA A 7 3.15 13.41 -15.50
N ASP A 8 3.10 14.74 -15.38
CA ASP A 8 2.95 15.66 -16.50
C ASP A 8 4.05 15.43 -17.56
N ARG A 9 5.30 15.29 -17.13
CA ARG A 9 6.44 15.07 -18.03
C ARG A 9 6.42 13.68 -18.70
N LEU A 10 6.06 12.65 -17.95
CA LEU A 10 6.14 11.25 -18.41
C LEU A 10 4.95 10.90 -19.31
N PHE A 11 3.74 11.32 -18.96
CA PHE A 11 2.54 11.02 -19.76
C PHE A 11 2.50 11.83 -21.06
N ALA A 12 3.11 13.02 -21.12
CA ALA A 12 3.29 13.79 -22.35
C ALA A 12 4.14 13.08 -23.43
N LEU A 13 4.80 11.96 -23.11
CA LEU A 13 5.50 11.13 -24.09
C LEU A 13 4.56 10.18 -24.86
N LEU A 14 3.32 10.02 -24.39
CA LEU A 14 2.32 9.15 -25.00
C LEU A 14 1.55 9.89 -26.11
N PRO A 15 0.89 9.16 -27.03
CA PRO A 15 -0.11 9.73 -27.93
C PRO A 15 -1.18 10.54 -27.15
N PRO A 16 -1.75 11.61 -27.74
CA PRO A 16 -2.60 12.56 -27.00
C PRO A 16 -3.83 11.95 -26.30
N GLU A 17 -4.37 10.85 -26.82
CA GLU A 17 -5.47 10.14 -26.17
C GLU A 17 -5.02 9.40 -24.92
N GLN A 18 -3.90 8.69 -25.01
CA GLN A 18 -3.30 7.94 -23.89
C GLN A 18 -2.74 8.88 -22.83
N GLU A 19 -2.11 10.00 -23.22
CA GLU A 19 -1.67 11.02 -22.28
C GLU A 19 -2.83 11.44 -21.36
N ARG A 20 -3.98 11.81 -21.93
CA ARG A 20 -5.15 12.26 -21.17
C ARG A 20 -5.71 11.15 -20.28
N GLU A 21 -5.81 9.93 -20.81
CA GLU A 21 -6.36 8.79 -20.08
C GLU A 21 -5.49 8.41 -18.87
N PHE A 22 -4.19 8.25 -19.06
CA PHE A 22 -3.27 7.90 -17.98
C PHE A 22 -3.14 9.02 -16.94
N HIS A 23 -3.19 10.28 -17.36
CA HIS A 23 -3.22 11.41 -16.44
C HIS A 23 -4.49 11.39 -15.58
N ALA A 24 -5.65 11.11 -16.18
CA ALA A 24 -6.92 10.99 -15.45
C ALA A 24 -6.90 9.83 -14.44
N TYR A 25 -6.41 8.64 -14.84
CA TYR A 25 -6.30 7.50 -13.91
C TYR A 25 -5.32 7.75 -12.77
N TRP A 26 -4.18 8.38 -13.06
CA TRP A 26 -3.23 8.74 -12.02
C TRP A 26 -3.84 9.76 -11.05
N GLU A 27 -4.52 10.79 -11.54
CA GLU A 27 -5.22 11.77 -10.70
C GLU A 27 -6.29 11.11 -9.82
N GLU A 28 -7.09 10.21 -10.39
CA GLU A 28 -8.13 9.47 -9.68
C GLU A 28 -7.53 8.61 -8.54
N PHE A 29 -6.42 7.91 -8.82
CA PHE A 29 -5.71 7.12 -7.82
C PHE A 29 -5.16 7.97 -6.68
N GLU A 30 -4.53 9.11 -7.00
CA GLU A 30 -3.97 10.04 -6.00
C GLU A 30 -5.06 10.68 -5.13
N GLN A 31 -6.23 10.99 -5.70
CA GLN A 31 -7.38 11.52 -4.95
C GLN A 31 -7.97 10.47 -4.00
N ASN A 32 -7.94 9.19 -4.37
CA ASN A 32 -8.40 8.08 -3.55
C ASN A 32 -9.88 8.22 -3.09
N GLU A 33 -10.73 8.80 -3.95
CA GLU A 33 -12.13 9.08 -3.64
C GLU A 33 -13.09 8.03 -4.22
N THR A 34 -12.82 7.56 -5.44
CA THR A 34 -13.62 6.55 -6.15
C THR A 34 -13.45 5.16 -5.56
N ASN A 35 -14.39 4.25 -5.86
CA ASN A 35 -14.29 2.88 -5.38
C ASN A 35 -13.11 2.15 -6.01
N GLU A 36 -12.85 2.40 -7.29
CA GLU A 36 -11.74 1.86 -8.05
C GLU A 36 -10.39 2.33 -7.48
N ALA A 37 -10.24 3.63 -7.20
CA ALA A 37 -9.03 4.17 -6.58
C ALA A 37 -8.77 3.58 -5.19
N LYS A 38 -9.81 3.49 -4.35
CA LYS A 38 -9.70 2.90 -3.01
C LYS A 38 -9.37 1.41 -3.05
N PHE A 39 -9.97 0.67 -3.99
CA PHE A 39 -9.66 -0.74 -4.20
C PHE A 39 -8.21 -0.93 -4.67
N ALA A 40 -7.74 -0.12 -5.62
CA ALA A 40 -6.34 -0.13 -6.06
C ALA A 40 -5.37 0.26 -4.93
N ASN A 41 -5.74 1.24 -4.10
CA ASN A 41 -4.95 1.66 -2.94
C ASN A 41 -4.86 0.53 -1.88
N ALA A 42 -5.94 -0.21 -1.67
CA ALA A 42 -5.94 -1.37 -0.78
C ALA A 42 -5.01 -2.48 -1.30
N LEU A 43 -4.99 -2.75 -2.61
CA LEU A 43 -4.03 -3.68 -3.22
C LEU A 43 -2.58 -3.21 -3.05
N ASP A 44 -2.32 -1.92 -3.27
CA ASP A 44 -0.98 -1.32 -3.14
C ASP A 44 -0.45 -1.39 -1.69
N ARG A 45 -1.31 -1.32 -0.68
CA ARG A 45 -0.94 -1.51 0.73
C ARG A 45 -0.62 -2.96 1.07
N MET A 46 -1.46 -3.87 0.58
CA MET A 46 -1.36 -5.29 0.89
C MET A 46 -0.11 -5.93 0.29
N GLN A 47 0.34 -5.48 -0.89
CA GLN A 47 1.51 -6.04 -1.58
C GLN A 47 2.81 -6.01 -0.73
N PRO A 48 3.26 -4.85 -0.18
CA PRO A 48 4.46 -4.79 0.65
C PRO A 48 4.29 -5.51 1.99
N PHE A 49 3.06 -5.60 2.52
CA PHE A 49 2.78 -6.42 3.69
C PHE A 49 3.09 -7.89 3.42
N LEU A 50 2.53 -8.46 2.34
CA LEU A 50 2.73 -9.86 1.98
C LEU A 50 4.21 -10.18 1.74
N LEU A 51 4.95 -9.27 1.11
CA LEU A 51 6.40 -9.40 0.94
C LEU A 51 7.15 -9.43 2.28
N ASN A 52 6.79 -8.57 3.23
CA ASN A 52 7.40 -8.59 4.56
C ASN A 52 7.05 -9.85 5.32
N ALA A 53 5.79 -10.27 5.30
CA ALA A 53 5.34 -11.51 5.95
C ALA A 53 6.06 -12.74 5.38
N ALA A 54 6.26 -12.80 4.06
CA ALA A 54 6.98 -13.89 3.39
C ALA A 54 8.50 -13.91 3.66
N THR A 55 9.04 -12.86 4.27
CA THR A 55 10.47 -12.70 4.57
C THR A 55 10.72 -12.52 6.07
N ASP A 56 9.86 -13.08 6.92
CA ASP A 56 9.95 -12.99 8.38
C ASP A 56 10.13 -11.55 8.88
N PHE A 57 9.42 -10.62 8.24
CA PHE A 57 9.42 -9.19 8.57
C PHE A 57 10.80 -8.52 8.46
N HIS A 58 11.74 -9.09 7.68
CA HIS A 58 13.14 -8.67 7.63
C HIS A 58 13.35 -7.15 7.48
N THR A 59 12.72 -6.53 6.48
CA THR A 59 12.88 -5.10 6.20
C THR A 59 12.29 -4.24 7.32
N TRP A 60 11.13 -4.64 7.84
CA TRP A 60 10.44 -3.93 8.92
C TRP A 60 11.17 -4.06 10.26
N HIS A 61 11.76 -5.22 10.54
CA HIS A 61 12.65 -5.42 11.69
C HIS A 61 13.88 -4.49 11.60
N GLN A 62 14.57 -4.45 10.46
CA GLN A 62 15.74 -3.58 10.25
C GLN A 62 15.39 -2.09 10.39
N SER A 63 14.20 -1.71 9.95
CA SER A 63 13.72 -0.32 9.98
C SER A 63 12.98 0.03 11.27
N ALA A 64 12.97 -0.87 12.27
CA ALA A 64 12.27 -0.73 13.54
C ALA A 64 10.80 -0.28 13.39
N VAL A 65 10.10 -0.84 12.40
CA VAL A 65 8.66 -0.62 12.21
C VAL A 65 7.89 -1.40 13.27
N THR A 66 6.86 -0.76 13.83
CA THR A 66 6.04 -1.33 14.91
C THR A 66 4.78 -1.97 14.37
N ALA A 67 4.20 -2.90 15.13
CA ALA A 67 2.91 -3.49 14.80
C ALA A 67 1.80 -2.44 14.66
N GLU A 68 1.79 -1.42 15.52
CA GLU A 68 0.85 -0.29 15.43
C GLU A 68 0.94 0.40 14.05
N LYS A 69 2.15 0.75 13.59
CA LYS A 69 2.34 1.38 12.29
C LYS A 69 1.94 0.48 11.11
N ILE A 70 2.17 -0.83 11.24
CA ILE A 70 1.78 -1.80 10.20
C ILE A 70 0.25 -1.85 10.11
N LEU A 71 -0.45 -2.03 11.23
CA LEU A 71 -1.91 -2.14 11.25
C LEU A 71 -2.61 -0.84 10.86
N GLU A 72 -2.07 0.32 11.26
CA GLU A 72 -2.56 1.63 10.82
C GLU A 72 -2.46 1.78 9.29
N ARG A 73 -1.33 1.36 8.71
CA ARG A 73 -1.14 1.37 7.25
C ARG A 73 -2.11 0.42 6.55
N GLU A 74 -2.33 -0.78 7.08
CA GLU A 74 -3.23 -1.78 6.47
C GLU A 74 -4.73 -1.49 6.71
N ALA A 75 -5.09 -0.54 7.57
CA ALA A 75 -6.50 -0.32 7.95
C ALA A 75 -7.50 -0.21 6.78
N PRO A 76 -7.19 0.48 5.65
CA PRO A 76 -8.11 0.55 4.50
C PRO A 76 -8.31 -0.79 3.78
N VAL A 77 -7.38 -1.73 3.92
CA VAL A 77 -7.50 -3.08 3.33
C VAL A 77 -8.70 -3.82 3.94
N LYS A 78 -9.05 -3.54 5.20
CA LYS A 78 -10.18 -4.16 5.89
C LYS A 78 -11.52 -3.97 5.16
N GLU A 79 -11.71 -2.82 4.52
CA GLU A 79 -12.97 -2.49 3.82
C GLU A 79 -13.14 -3.31 2.54
N TYR A 80 -12.05 -3.53 1.80
CA TYR A 80 -12.08 -4.16 0.47
C TYR A 80 -11.67 -5.64 0.48
N PHE A 81 -10.85 -6.06 1.44
CA PHE A 81 -10.28 -7.40 1.57
C PHE A 81 -10.25 -7.86 3.04
N PRO A 82 -11.41 -8.04 3.68
CA PRO A 82 -11.49 -8.35 5.12
C PRO A 82 -10.75 -9.64 5.50
N ASP A 83 -10.84 -10.68 4.67
CA ASP A 83 -10.15 -11.96 4.93
C ASP A 83 -8.62 -11.81 4.87
N VAL A 84 -8.12 -10.95 3.96
CA VAL A 84 -6.68 -10.70 3.86
C VAL A 84 -6.21 -9.81 5.00
N PHE A 85 -7.02 -8.85 5.43
CA PHE A 85 -6.73 -8.05 6.62
C PHE A 85 -6.64 -8.94 7.87
N SER A 86 -7.56 -9.89 8.06
CA SER A 86 -7.48 -10.85 9.17
C SER A 86 -6.25 -11.75 9.12
N TYR A 87 -5.83 -12.18 7.92
CA TYR A 87 -4.56 -12.87 7.74
C TYR A 87 -3.37 -11.98 8.12
N ALA A 88 -3.40 -10.70 7.73
CA ALA A 88 -2.36 -9.75 8.08
C ALA A 88 -2.25 -9.53 9.60
N GLU A 89 -3.39 -9.38 10.28
CA GLU A 89 -3.45 -9.32 11.75
C GLU A 89 -2.83 -10.55 12.40
N ALA A 90 -3.11 -11.75 11.89
CA ALA A 90 -2.53 -12.99 12.40
C ALA A 90 -1.00 -13.01 12.24
N CYS A 91 -0.49 -12.65 11.06
CA CYS A 91 0.96 -12.58 10.82
C CYS A 91 1.67 -11.57 11.72
N VAL A 92 1.09 -10.38 11.92
CA VAL A 92 1.63 -9.35 12.82
C VAL A 92 1.67 -9.87 14.26
N ASN A 93 0.60 -10.51 14.72
CA ASN A 93 0.54 -11.09 16.06
C ASN A 93 1.61 -12.17 16.28
N ASP A 94 1.84 -13.02 15.29
CA ASP A 94 2.86 -14.07 15.39
C ASP A 94 4.28 -13.49 15.33
N ALA A 95 4.50 -12.44 14.53
CA ALA A 95 5.77 -11.70 14.49
C ALA A 95 6.05 -10.98 15.82
N LEU A 96 5.03 -10.41 16.47
CA LEU A 96 5.13 -9.84 17.81
C LEU A 96 5.55 -10.88 18.85
N LYS A 97 4.87 -12.04 18.88
CA LYS A 97 5.21 -13.15 19.81
C LYS A 97 6.63 -13.67 19.60
N SER A 98 7.09 -13.68 18.35
CA SER A 98 8.43 -14.14 17.98
C SER A 98 9.53 -13.08 18.17
N GLY A 99 9.16 -11.85 18.54
CA GLY A 99 10.09 -10.74 18.73
C GLY A 99 10.67 -10.15 17.44
N LEU A 100 10.09 -10.49 16.28
CA LEU A 100 10.51 -9.99 14.96
C LEU A 100 10.09 -8.52 14.75
N ILE A 101 9.04 -8.08 15.43
CA ILE A 101 8.60 -6.69 15.46
C ILE A 101 8.19 -6.32 16.88
N LYS A 102 8.14 -5.01 17.17
CA LYS A 102 7.75 -4.48 18.49
C LYS A 102 6.34 -3.90 18.45
N GLU A 103 5.70 -3.84 19.61
CA GLU A 103 4.37 -3.24 19.76
C GLU A 103 4.41 -1.71 19.56
N ARG A 104 5.41 -1.04 20.16
CA ARG A 104 5.70 0.40 20.07
C ARG A 104 7.19 0.70 19.89
#